data_AF-A0A2J6SJS0-F1
#
_entry.id   AF-A0A2J6SJS0-F1
#
_cell.length_a   1.000
_cell.length_b   1.000
_cell.length_c   1.000
_cell.angle_alpha   90.00
_cell.angle_beta   90.00
_cell.angle_gamma   90.00
#
_symmetry.space_group_name_H-M   'P 1'
#
loop_
_entity.id
_entity.type
_entity.pdbx_description
1 polymer ?
#
loop_
_entity_poly.entity_id
_entity_poly.type
_entity_poly.pdbx_seq_one_letter_code
_entity_poly.pdbx_strand_id
1 'polypeptide(L)'
;MDEKGVRICMPAGEEVVVPIGIKEIYIGIPENRISLTIIKCISADGKAIPPVVIVPGIMIMVSWFHENMTGHEVITVSPTGYTNEGIYMVWLDHFIKHNNCGPDKEWHILLINGATCH
;
A
#
# COMPACT_ATOMS: atom_id res chain seq x y z
N MET A 1 0.80 5.30 -12.35
CA MET A 1 0.63 5.13 -10.90
C MET A 1 -0.81 4.74 -10.63
N ASP A 2 -1.01 3.87 -9.65
CA ASP A 2 -2.34 3.45 -9.20
C ASP A 2 -2.35 3.18 -7.70
N GLU A 3 -3.54 3.24 -7.13
CA GLU A 3 -3.80 3.06 -5.71
C GLU A 3 -4.58 1.77 -5.47
N LYS A 4 -4.20 1.01 -4.44
CA LYS A 4 -4.85 -0.23 -4.07
C LYS A 4 -5.02 -0.35 -2.56
N GLY A 5 -6.26 -0.57 -2.14
CA GLY A 5 -6.58 -0.98 -0.78
C GLY A 5 -6.23 -2.45 -0.53
N VAL A 6 -5.54 -2.74 0.56
CA VAL A 6 -5.18 -4.08 1.01
C VAL A 6 -5.73 -4.30 2.41
N ARG A 7 -6.52 -5.36 2.59
CA ARG A 7 -7.10 -5.72 3.90
C ARG A 7 -6.12 -6.57 4.70
N ILE A 8 -5.85 -6.15 5.92
CA ILE A 8 -5.09 -6.93 6.90
C ILE A 8 -5.99 -8.04 7.46
N CYS A 9 -5.38 -9.15 7.87
CA CYS A 9 -6.05 -10.28 8.51
C CYS A 9 -7.20 -10.87 7.68
N MET A 10 -7.03 -10.92 6.35
CA MET A 10 -7.92 -11.68 5.47
C MET A 10 -7.34 -13.09 5.29
N PRO A 11 -7.80 -14.10 6.03
CA PRO A 11 -7.33 -15.46 5.84
C PRO A 11 -7.66 -15.93 4.42
N ALA A 12 -6.76 -16.69 3.81
CA ALA A 12 -7.10 -17.47 2.63
C ALA A 12 -8.14 -18.54 3.02
N GLY A 13 -8.86 -19.10 2.05
CA GLY A 13 -9.70 -20.27 2.32
C GLY A 13 -8.83 -21.39 2.90
N GLU A 14 -9.23 -21.94 4.04
CA GLU A 14 -8.53 -23.05 4.69
C GLU A 14 -9.26 -24.37 4.42
N GLU A 15 -8.51 -25.42 4.14
CA GLU A 15 -9.02 -26.78 4.09
C GLU A 15 -8.93 -27.41 5.49
N VAL A 16 -10.04 -27.95 5.99
CA VAL A 16 -10.13 -28.50 7.35
C VAL A 16 -10.73 -29.90 7.33
N VAL A 17 -10.20 -30.79 8.19
CA VAL A 17 -10.74 -32.16 8.39
C VAL A 17 -11.68 -32.17 9.58
N VAL A 18 -12.93 -32.60 9.37
CA VAL A 18 -13.99 -32.54 10.38
C VAL A 18 -14.79 -33.84 10.45
N PRO A 19 -15.36 -34.20 11.62
CA PRO A 19 -16.28 -35.34 11.72
C PRO A 19 -17.53 -35.15 10.84
N ILE A 20 -18.10 -36.26 10.34
CA ILE A 20 -19.19 -36.26 9.34
C ILE A 20 -20.47 -35.51 9.76
N GLY A 21 -20.65 -35.25 11.06
CA GLY A 21 -21.80 -34.53 11.60
C GLY A 21 -21.64 -33.01 11.67
N ILE A 22 -20.44 -32.47 11.43
CA ILE A 22 -20.18 -31.03 11.50
C ILE A 22 -20.38 -30.42 10.12
N LYS A 23 -21.37 -29.51 10.01
CA LYS A 23 -21.70 -28.84 8.74
C LYS A 23 -20.88 -27.58 8.49
N GLU A 24 -20.45 -26.90 9.55
CA GLU A 24 -19.75 -25.62 9.46
C GLU A 24 -18.73 -25.49 10.60
N ILE A 25 -17.56 -24.93 10.29
CA ILE A 25 -16.53 -24.54 11.25
C ILE A 25 -16.22 -23.07 11.05
N TYR A 26 -16.05 -22.35 12.15
CA TYR A 26 -15.77 -20.93 12.17
C TYR A 26 -14.41 -20.69 12.83
N ILE A 27 -13.58 -19.87 12.18
CA ILE A 27 -12.30 -19.42 12.73
C ILE A 27 -12.47 -17.97 13.14
N GLY A 28 -12.17 -17.66 14.41
CA GLY A 28 -12.14 -16.30 14.90
C GLY A 28 -10.97 -15.54 14.29
N ILE A 29 -11.24 -14.40 13.64
CA ILE A 29 -10.19 -13.51 13.16
C ILE A 29 -9.85 -12.54 14.30
N PRO A 30 -8.59 -12.46 14.74
CA PRO A 30 -8.21 -11.71 15.93
C PRO A 30 -8.29 -10.19 15.79
N GLU A 31 -8.37 -9.66 14.55
CA GLU A 31 -8.25 -8.22 14.30
C GLU A 31 -9.40 -7.62 13.50
N ASN A 32 -9.56 -6.32 13.69
CA ASN A 32 -10.42 -5.47 12.88
C ASN A 32 -9.87 -5.46 11.44
N ARG A 33 -10.74 -5.63 10.44
CA ARG A 33 -10.37 -5.73 9.00
C ARG A 33 -9.92 -4.38 8.42
N ILE A 34 -8.88 -3.81 9.02
CA ILE A 34 -8.31 -2.53 8.64
C ILE A 34 -7.73 -2.67 7.23
N SER A 35 -8.06 -1.69 6.39
CA SER A 35 -7.49 -1.60 5.04
C SER A 35 -6.35 -0.59 5.05
N LEU A 36 -5.21 -0.98 4.49
CA LEU A 36 -4.11 -0.09 4.13
C LEU A 36 -4.28 0.37 2.70
N THR A 37 -3.89 1.60 2.38
CA THR A 37 -3.80 2.04 0.99
C THR A 37 -2.35 1.99 0.54
N ILE A 38 -2.09 1.36 -0.60
CA ILE A 38 -0.76 1.27 -1.20
C ILE A 38 -0.78 2.00 -2.54
N ILE A 39 0.13 2.97 -2.70
CA ILE A 39 0.38 3.65 -3.96
C ILE A 39 1.60 3.00 -4.61
N LYS A 40 1.44 2.56 -5.86
CA LYS A 40 2.53 1.95 -6.66
C LYS A 40 2.63 2.57 -8.03
N CYS A 41 3.84 2.55 -8.57
CA CYS A 41 4.09 2.92 -9.96
C CYS A 41 5.09 1.96 -10.58
N ILE A 42 4.79 1.53 -11.81
CA ILE A 42 5.60 0.60 -12.59
C ILE A 42 5.77 1.24 -13.97
N SER A 43 6.99 1.22 -14.50
CA SER A 43 7.31 1.70 -15.85
C SER A 43 7.19 0.59 -16.90
N ALA A 44 7.21 0.96 -18.17
CA ALA A 44 7.03 0.04 -19.29
C ALA A 44 8.13 -1.03 -19.40
N ASP A 45 9.32 -0.77 -18.86
CA ASP A 45 10.44 -1.71 -18.74
C ASP A 45 10.30 -2.68 -17.54
N GLY A 46 9.19 -2.60 -16.80
CA GLY A 46 8.90 -3.45 -15.65
C GLY A 46 9.54 -3.00 -14.34
N LYS A 47 10.26 -1.86 -14.31
CA LYS A 47 10.81 -1.32 -13.07
C LYS A 47 9.68 -0.79 -12.18
N ALA A 48 9.65 -1.23 -10.93
CA ALA A 48 8.74 -0.73 -9.90
C ALA A 48 9.52 0.17 -8.94
N ILE A 49 8.97 1.36 -8.63
CA ILE A 49 9.50 2.18 -7.53
C ILE A 49 9.02 1.62 -6.18
N PRO A 50 9.75 1.87 -5.08
CA PRO A 50 9.27 1.50 -3.74
C PRO A 50 7.86 2.07 -3.48
N PRO A 51 6.97 1.33 -2.81
CA PRO A 51 5.61 1.80 -2.55
C PRO A 51 5.55 2.93 -1.52
N VAL A 52 4.47 3.71 -1.60
CA VAL A 52 3.99 4.54 -0.49
C VAL A 52 2.82 3.83 0.16
N VAL A 53 2.89 3.62 1.47
CA VAL A 53 1.88 2.92 2.28
C VAL A 53 1.22 3.91 3.21
N ILE A 54 -0.10 3.99 3.14
CA ILE A 54 -0.93 4.83 3.98
C ILE A 54 -1.65 3.93 4.99
N VAL A 55 -1.36 4.15 6.26
CA VAL A 55 -2.03 3.48 7.38
C VAL A 55 -3.16 4.38 7.89
N PRO A 56 -4.40 3.89 8.05
CA PRO A 56 -5.46 4.66 8.67
C PRO A 56 -5.11 4.95 10.13
N GLY A 57 -5.09 6.24 10.49
CA GLY A 57 -4.74 6.68 11.84
C GLY A 57 -4.04 8.03 11.84
N ILE A 58 -3.48 8.38 13.01
CA ILE A 58 -2.79 9.65 13.24
C ILE A 58 -1.31 9.47 13.61
N MET A 59 -0.88 8.25 13.94
CA MET A 59 0.48 7.98 14.41
C MET A 59 0.94 6.61 13.93
N ILE A 60 2.22 6.51 13.60
CA ILE A 60 2.89 5.27 13.23
C ILE A 60 3.53 4.69 14.48
N MET A 61 3.29 3.41 14.76
CA MET A 61 4.01 2.71 15.83
C MET A 61 5.30 2.10 15.30
N VAL A 62 6.41 2.33 16.01
CA VAL A 62 7.73 1.76 15.66
C VAL A 62 7.69 0.22 15.67
N SER A 63 6.82 -0.38 16.47
CA SER A 63 6.62 -1.84 16.53
C SER A 63 6.05 -2.45 15.24
N TRP A 64 5.55 -1.64 14.29
CA TRP A 64 5.05 -2.15 13.01
C TRP A 64 6.17 -2.45 12.00
N PHE A 65 7.38 -1.93 12.22
CA PHE A 65 8.48 -2.13 11.29
C PHE A 65 9.17 -3.47 11.55
N HIS A 66 9.38 -4.23 10.47
CA HIS A 66 10.09 -5.50 10.49
C HIS A 66 11.47 -5.34 9.88
N GLU A 67 12.43 -6.17 10.31
CA GLU A 67 13.81 -6.22 9.78
C GLU A 67 13.91 -6.46 8.26
N ASN A 68 12.84 -6.91 7.62
CA ASN A 68 12.79 -7.23 6.20
C ASN A 68 12.40 -6.02 5.33
N MET A 69 12.12 -4.86 5.93
CA MET A 69 11.83 -3.64 5.18
C MET A 69 13.10 -3.06 4.58
N THR A 70 13.04 -2.61 3.32
CA THR A 70 14.22 -2.06 2.63
C THR A 70 14.56 -0.65 3.12
N GLY A 71 13.58 0.04 3.71
CA GLY A 71 13.72 1.43 4.16
C GLY A 71 13.59 2.44 3.02
N HIS A 72 13.32 1.97 1.80
CA HIS A 72 13.03 2.82 0.65
C HIS A 72 11.53 3.10 0.48
N GLU A 73 10.69 2.32 1.15
CA GLU A 73 9.25 2.56 1.23
C GLU A 73 8.95 3.82 2.05
N VAL A 74 7.89 4.53 1.69
CA VAL A 74 7.35 5.59 2.54
C VAL A 74 6.17 5.03 3.29
N ILE A 75 6.20 5.10 4.61
CA ILE A 75 5.05 4.77 5.45
C ILE A 75 4.52 6.08 6.02
N THR A 76 3.26 6.37 5.74
CA THR A 76 2.56 7.56 6.21
C THR A 76 1.21 7.20 6.80
N VAL A 77 0.57 8.16 7.44
CA VAL A 77 -0.75 8.01 8.08
C VAL A 77 -1.73 9.02 7.52
N SER A 78 -2.99 8.61 7.47
CA SER A 78 -4.12 9.49 7.15
C SER A 78 -5.27 9.10 8.07
N PRO A 79 -6.00 10.05 8.70
CA PRO A 79 -7.14 9.71 9.54
C PRO A 79 -8.20 8.86 8.82
N THR A 80 -8.32 9.03 7.50
CA THR A 80 -9.27 8.29 6.66
C THR A 80 -8.67 7.03 6.04
N GLY A 81 -7.35 6.87 6.06
CA GLY A 81 -6.62 5.81 5.34
C GLY A 81 -6.52 6.01 3.83
N TYR A 82 -7.06 7.12 3.29
CA TYR A 82 -6.98 7.46 1.87
C TYR A 82 -5.89 8.51 1.60
N THR A 83 -5.49 8.59 0.33
CA THR A 83 -4.63 9.64 -0.21
C THR A 83 -5.28 11.01 -0.11
N ASN A 84 -4.45 12.04 -0.02
CA ASN A 84 -4.83 13.45 -0.12
C ASN A 84 -3.73 14.21 -0.87
N GLU A 85 -3.96 15.48 -1.19
CA GLU A 85 -3.00 16.31 -1.94
C GLU A 85 -1.60 16.34 -1.31
N GLY A 86 -1.50 16.41 0.02
CA GLY A 86 -0.21 16.40 0.73
C GLY A 86 0.53 15.08 0.58
N ILE A 87 -0.17 13.95 0.72
CA ILE A 87 0.41 12.62 0.52
C ILE A 87 0.79 12.41 -0.94
N TYR A 88 -0.01 12.93 -1.88
CA TYR A 88 0.29 12.86 -3.30
C TYR A 88 1.56 13.65 -3.66
N MET A 89 1.78 14.82 -3.07
CA MET A 89 3.05 15.57 -3.22
C MET A 89 4.25 14.78 -2.69
N VAL A 90 4.11 14.14 -1.51
CA VAL A 90 5.15 13.25 -0.98
C VAL A 90 5.42 12.08 -1.94
N TRP A 91 4.37 11.54 -2.56
CA TRP A 91 4.51 10.50 -3.58
C TRP A 91 5.23 11.01 -4.85
N LEU A 92 4.95 12.24 -5.31
CA LEU A 92 5.64 12.85 -6.46
C LEU A 92 7.14 13.04 -6.21
N ASP A 93 7.52 13.55 -5.03
CA ASP A 93 8.92 13.67 -4.64
C ASP A 93 9.61 12.30 -4.59
N HIS A 94 8.90 11.29 -4.07
CA HIS A 94 9.36 9.91 -4.04
C HIS A 94 9.55 9.34 -5.46
N PHE A 95 8.60 9.59 -6.36
CA PHE A 95 8.67 9.19 -7.76
C PHE A 95 9.90 9.80 -8.46
N ILE A 96 10.14 11.11 -8.29
CA ILE A 96 11.29 11.80 -8.88
C ILE A 96 12.60 11.18 -8.38
N LYS A 97 12.71 10.97 -7.06
CA LYS A 97 13.88 10.40 -6.41
C LYS A 97 14.21 8.99 -6.91
N HIS A 98 13.20 8.13 -7.08
CA HIS A 98 13.40 6.72 -7.41
C HIS A 98 13.37 6.40 -8.91
N ASN A 99 12.99 7.37 -9.74
CA ASN A 99 12.88 7.18 -11.19
C ASN A 99 13.88 8.00 -12.02
N ASN A 100 14.89 8.61 -11.38
CA ASN A 100 15.93 9.40 -12.07
C ASN A 100 15.32 10.50 -12.96
N CYS A 101 14.23 11.12 -12.48
CA CYS A 101 13.61 12.27 -13.12
C CYS A 101 14.38 13.54 -12.77
N GLY A 102 14.39 14.52 -13.67
CA GLY A 102 15.04 15.80 -13.44
C GLY A 102 15.01 16.71 -14.66
N PRO A 103 15.30 18.00 -14.49
CA PRO A 103 15.32 18.97 -15.60
C PRO A 103 16.44 18.67 -16.63
N ASP A 104 17.49 17.95 -16.23
CA ASP A 104 18.62 17.52 -17.04
C ASP A 104 18.50 16.06 -17.53
N LYS A 105 17.34 15.42 -17.30
CA LYS A 105 17.09 14.01 -17.61
C LYS A 105 16.11 13.86 -18.77
N GLU A 106 16.01 12.64 -19.29
CA GLU A 106 15.02 12.33 -20.32
C GLU A 106 13.61 12.57 -19.82
N TRP A 107 12.72 12.89 -20.76
CA TRP A 107 11.31 13.12 -20.46
C TRP A 107 10.63 11.84 -20.00
N HIS A 108 9.90 11.94 -18.89
CA HIS A 108 9.09 10.85 -18.36
C HIS A 108 7.61 11.18 -18.54
N ILE A 109 6.82 10.22 -19.01
CA ILE A 109 5.37 10.33 -19.08
C ILE A 109 4.79 9.55 -17.91
N LEU A 110 4.04 10.26 -17.05
CA LEU A 110 3.31 9.66 -15.94
C LEU A 110 1.84 9.48 -16.33
N LEU A 111 1.35 8.24 -16.25
CA LEU A 111 -0.07 7.92 -16.44
C LEU A 111 -0.74 7.72 -15.08
N ILE A 112 -1.79 8.49 -14.82
CA ILE A 112 -2.59 8.48 -13.59
C ILE A 112 -4.08 8.54 -13.93
N ASN A 113 -4.94 8.09 -13.01
CA ASN A 113 -6.38 8.24 -13.15
C ASN A 113 -6.82 9.69 -12.81
N GLY A 114 -8.11 10.01 -12.99
CA GLY A 114 -8.65 11.35 -12.70
C GLY A 114 -9.17 11.53 -11.26
N ALA A 115 -8.54 10.92 -10.25
CA ALA A 115 -8.91 11.14 -8.86
C ALA A 115 -8.68 12.60 -8.44
N THR A 116 -9.51 13.12 -7.54
CA THR A 116 -9.50 14.56 -7.17
C THR A 116 -8.20 15.02 -6.52
N CYS A 117 -7.42 14.10 -5.92
CA CYS A 117 -6.15 14.41 -5.26
C CYS A 117 -4.93 14.32 -6.20
N HIS A 118 -5.13 14.01 -7.49
CA HIS A 118 -4.07 13.83 -8.49
C HIS A 118 -3.66 15.12 -9.21
#